data_AF-A0AA35TRA2-F1
#
_entry.id   AF-A0AA35TRA2-F1
#
_cell.length_a   1.000
_cell.length_b   1.000
_cell.length_c   1.000
_cell.angle_alpha   90.00
_cell.angle_beta   90.00
_cell.angle_gamma   90.00
#
_symmetry.space_group_name_H-M   'P 1'
#
loop_
_entity.id
_entity.type
_entity.pdbx_description
1 polymer ?
#
loop_
_entity_poly.entity_id
_entity_poly.type
_entity_poly.pdbx_seq_one_letter_code
_entity_poly.pdbx_strand_id
1 'polypeptide(L)'
;MFVGNKKYVGLYIQNTRTGDKKFTFSKKNQELEEAKEKILRAAQQQKVVNVGMTSNMKFLNTIYILSRSGDTYGTYITPETSVGEIVEEVSTNKSLPPDHYALYLVIGEGDSYRVLSSSDRLLAALSSVGSECHLCLKPNAFYESIKPFMHQDGWESVQVHVREKKKWKRYPCAVRGKSFVQFKDNKCTNEVVRLAVSELDVFAGMEKAVRTDHKNPMPTRNFFWLKQTRGMRGHEDHTKYLCTDSEQDLQKLIAALVKAKYGPEGLQTPLLPTRPPPPELAVRRTTISVSPNTPKRHQFATASVQYTKW
;
A
#
# COMPACT_ATOMS: atom_id res chain seq x y z
N MET A 1 11.72 -42.10 7.13
CA MET A 1 10.96 -42.88 6.12
C MET A 1 9.61 -43.26 6.74
N PHE A 2 8.52 -42.62 6.32
CA PHE A 2 7.16 -43.03 6.65
C PHE A 2 6.41 -43.19 5.33
N VAL A 3 6.06 -44.43 5.00
CA VAL A 3 5.17 -44.80 3.90
C VAL A 3 3.79 -45.00 4.50
N GLY A 4 2.84 -44.14 4.14
CA GLY A 4 1.46 -44.18 4.63
C GLY A 4 0.47 -44.25 3.47
N ASN A 5 0.27 -45.47 2.95
CA ASN A 5 -0.78 -45.81 1.99
C ASN A 5 -2.17 -45.57 2.61
N LYS A 6 -2.98 -44.68 2.03
CA LYS A 6 -4.43 -44.64 2.29
C LYS A 6 -5.14 -45.54 1.28
N LYS A 7 -5.57 -46.72 1.74
CA LYS A 7 -6.50 -47.61 1.05
C LYS A 7 -7.87 -46.92 0.97
N TYR A 8 -8.44 -46.87 -0.24
CA TYR A 8 -9.84 -46.54 -0.45
C TYR A 8 -10.70 -47.75 -0.06
N VAL A 9 -11.66 -47.54 0.85
CA VAL A 9 -12.68 -48.52 1.20
C VAL A 9 -13.84 -48.35 0.22
N GLY A 10 -13.94 -49.26 -0.74
CA GLY A 10 -15.13 -49.41 -1.58
C GLY A 10 -16.21 -50.18 -0.84
N LEU A 11 -17.37 -49.55 -0.65
CA LEU A 11 -18.59 -50.21 -0.17
C LEU A 11 -19.13 -51.13 -1.27
N TYR A 12 -19.14 -52.44 -1.02
CA TYR A 12 -19.81 -53.42 -1.86
C TYR A 12 -21.22 -53.67 -1.32
N ILE A 13 -22.24 -53.34 -2.11
CA ILE A 13 -23.59 -53.86 -1.90
C ILE A 13 -23.71 -55.10 -2.80
N GLN A 14 -23.67 -56.29 -2.20
CA GLN A 14 -24.11 -57.51 -2.87
C GLN A 14 -25.63 -57.57 -2.83
N ASN A 15 -26.26 -57.58 -3.99
CA ASN A 15 -27.65 -57.98 -4.12
C ASN A 15 -27.74 -59.16 -5.09
N THR A 16 -28.41 -60.21 -4.64
CA THR A 16 -28.52 -61.52 -5.29
C THR A 16 -29.45 -61.51 -6.50
N ARG A 17 -29.19 -62.46 -7.41
CA ARG A 17 -30.04 -63.02 -8.50
C ARG A 17 -29.97 -62.38 -9.89
N THR A 18 -29.40 -63.20 -10.79
CA THR A 18 -29.77 -63.49 -12.19
C THR A 18 -29.84 -62.35 -13.21
N GLY A 19 -29.02 -62.49 -14.26
CA GLY A 19 -29.28 -61.97 -15.60
C GLY A 19 -28.70 -60.60 -15.92
N ASP A 20 -27.84 -60.55 -16.93
CA ASP A 20 -27.39 -59.38 -17.69
C ASP A 20 -26.69 -58.23 -16.94
N LYS A 21 -25.36 -58.32 -16.87
CA LYS A 21 -24.50 -57.17 -16.53
C LYS A 21 -24.39 -56.21 -17.72
N LYS A 22 -25.34 -55.28 -17.84
CA LYS A 22 -25.10 -54.00 -18.52
C LYS A 22 -24.14 -53.17 -17.67
N PHE A 23 -22.94 -52.91 -18.20
CA PHE A 23 -22.01 -51.94 -17.63
C PHE A 23 -22.58 -50.52 -17.85
N THR A 24 -23.36 -50.01 -16.90
CA THR A 24 -23.65 -48.58 -16.83
C THR A 24 -22.46 -47.87 -16.19
N PHE A 25 -21.62 -47.25 -17.02
CA PHE A 25 -20.72 -46.20 -16.57
C PHE A 25 -21.55 -45.14 -15.84
N SER A 26 -21.30 -44.99 -14.55
CA SER A 26 -22.03 -44.10 -13.67
C SER A 26 -21.92 -42.67 -14.19
N LYS A 27 -23.07 -42.03 -14.44
CA LYS A 27 -23.23 -40.62 -14.86
C LYS A 27 -22.33 -39.65 -14.07
N LYS A 28 -22.02 -39.98 -12.81
CA LYS A 28 -21.06 -39.25 -11.96
C LYS A 28 -19.63 -39.19 -12.50
N ASN A 29 -19.13 -40.24 -13.14
CA ASN A 29 -17.77 -40.23 -13.70
C ASN A 29 -17.68 -39.37 -14.96
N GLN A 30 -18.77 -39.31 -15.75
CA GLN A 30 -18.85 -38.45 -16.92
C GLN A 30 -18.92 -36.97 -16.51
N GLU A 31 -19.74 -36.65 -15.50
CA GLU A 31 -19.83 -35.31 -14.92
C GLU A 31 -18.50 -34.85 -14.28
N LEU A 32 -17.73 -35.79 -13.69
CA LEU A 32 -16.42 -35.47 -13.10
C LEU A 32 -15.37 -35.12 -14.16
N GLU A 33 -15.35 -35.85 -15.28
CA GLU A 33 -14.41 -35.53 -16.37
C GLU A 33 -14.80 -34.24 -17.10
N GLU A 34 -16.10 -33.99 -17.34
CA GLU A 34 -16.55 -32.71 -17.89
C GLU A 34 -16.21 -31.52 -16.97
N ALA A 35 -16.30 -31.70 -15.65
CA ALA A 35 -15.91 -30.67 -14.68
C ALA A 35 -14.40 -30.42 -14.69
N LYS A 36 -13.57 -31.48 -14.75
CA LYS A 36 -12.11 -31.35 -14.87
C LYS A 36 -11.72 -30.63 -16.16
N GLU A 37 -12.37 -30.97 -17.27
CA GLU A 37 -12.09 -30.34 -18.56
C GLU A 37 -12.48 -28.86 -18.57
N LYS A 38 -13.62 -28.50 -17.94
CA LYS A 38 -14.01 -27.09 -17.74
C LYS A 38 -13.01 -26.32 -16.87
N ILE A 39 -12.50 -26.95 -15.80
CA ILE A 39 -11.46 -26.33 -14.94
C ILE A 39 -10.16 -26.14 -15.73
N LEU A 40 -9.75 -27.12 -16.54
CA LEU A 40 -8.57 -27.03 -17.40
C LEU A 40 -8.71 -25.94 -18.47
N ARG A 41 -9.86 -25.85 -19.13
CA ARG A 41 -10.15 -24.79 -20.11
C ARG A 41 -10.20 -23.41 -19.46
N ALA A 42 -10.79 -23.29 -18.26
CA ALA A 42 -10.79 -22.04 -17.50
C ALA A 42 -9.37 -21.64 -17.05
N ALA A 43 -8.54 -22.61 -16.63
CA ALA A 43 -7.14 -22.37 -16.27
C ALA A 43 -6.27 -21.98 -17.48
N GLN A 44 -6.54 -22.54 -18.66
CA GLN A 44 -5.89 -22.13 -19.91
C GLN A 44 -6.34 -20.75 -20.38
N GLN A 45 -7.63 -20.41 -20.28
CA GLN A 45 -8.11 -19.05 -20.56
C GLN A 45 -7.52 -18.03 -19.59
N GLN A 46 -7.36 -18.35 -18.31
CA GLN A 46 -6.67 -17.48 -17.34
C GLN A 46 -5.18 -17.31 -17.65
N LYS A 47 -4.50 -18.33 -18.19
CA LYS A 47 -3.12 -18.18 -18.69
C LYS A 47 -3.04 -17.24 -19.89
N VAL A 48 -4.01 -17.25 -20.79
CA VAL A 48 -4.02 -16.33 -21.96
C VAL A 48 -4.34 -14.89 -21.54
N VAL A 49 -5.19 -14.67 -20.55
CA VAL A 49 -5.47 -13.32 -20.00
C VAL A 49 -4.28 -12.75 -19.22
N ASN A 50 -3.52 -13.58 -18.51
CA ASN A 50 -2.33 -13.12 -17.77
C ASN A 50 -1.07 -12.94 -18.63
N VAL A 51 -1.02 -13.49 -19.83
CA VAL A 51 0.10 -13.29 -20.79
C VAL A 51 -0.09 -12.01 -21.64
N GLY A 52 -1.26 -11.36 -21.55
CA GLY A 52 -1.62 -10.16 -22.32
C GLY A 52 -1.48 -8.81 -21.59
N MET A 53 -1.05 -8.76 -20.33
CA MET A 53 -0.64 -7.49 -19.69
C MET A 53 0.79 -7.15 -20.14
N THR A 54 0.87 -6.58 -21.33
CA THR A 54 2.12 -6.03 -21.85
C THR A 54 2.63 -4.92 -20.92
N SER A 55 3.93 -4.92 -20.64
CA SER A 55 4.68 -3.97 -19.79
C SER A 55 4.61 -2.49 -20.23
N ASN A 56 3.72 -2.14 -21.15
CA ASN A 56 3.58 -0.80 -21.72
C ASN A 56 2.27 -0.10 -21.32
N MET A 57 1.41 -0.72 -20.50
CA MET A 57 0.21 -0.06 -19.99
C MET A 57 0.59 1.06 -19.01
N LYS A 58 0.21 2.28 -19.37
CA LYS A 58 0.38 3.48 -18.54
C LYS A 58 -0.96 3.86 -17.91
N PHE A 59 -0.93 4.11 -16.61
CA PHE A 59 -2.09 4.54 -15.84
C PHE A 59 -1.88 6.01 -15.45
N LEU A 60 -2.82 6.88 -15.81
CA LEU A 60 -2.77 8.26 -15.33
C LEU A 60 -3.13 8.28 -13.84
N ASN A 61 -2.26 8.86 -13.04
CA ASN A 61 -2.49 9.05 -11.61
C ASN A 61 -2.33 10.54 -11.23
N THR A 62 -3.00 10.93 -10.15
CA THR A 62 -2.98 12.31 -9.64
C THR A 62 -2.38 12.32 -8.24
N ILE A 63 -1.36 13.14 -8.05
CA ILE A 63 -0.66 13.31 -6.78
C ILE A 63 -0.98 14.70 -6.24
N TYR A 64 -1.51 14.75 -5.03
CA TYR A 64 -1.77 16.00 -4.32
C TYR A 64 -0.51 16.44 -3.58
N ILE A 65 -0.19 17.73 -3.63
CA ILE A 65 1.00 18.31 -3.02
C ILE A 65 0.59 18.99 -1.71
N LEU A 66 1.23 18.58 -0.61
CA LEU A 66 0.95 18.95 0.78
C LEU A 66 -0.41 18.51 1.32
N SER A 67 -1.50 18.72 0.57
CA SER A 67 -2.87 18.38 0.96
C SER A 67 -3.79 18.21 -0.24
N ARG A 68 -4.98 17.62 -0.03
CA ARG A 68 -5.99 17.41 -1.08
C ARG A 68 -6.56 18.71 -1.67
N SER A 69 -6.55 19.80 -0.91
CA SER A 69 -6.93 21.14 -1.37
C SER A 69 -5.77 21.91 -2.02
N GLY A 70 -4.57 21.34 -2.02
CA GLY A 70 -3.37 21.96 -2.59
C GLY A 70 -3.22 21.69 -4.08
N ASP A 71 -2.03 22.02 -4.59
CA ASP A 71 -1.66 21.78 -5.97
C ASP A 71 -1.65 20.28 -6.31
N THR A 72 -1.92 19.97 -7.58
CA THR A 72 -1.87 18.61 -8.09
C THR A 72 -0.79 18.43 -9.15
N TYR A 73 -0.30 17.20 -9.27
CA TYR A 73 0.56 16.76 -10.35
C TYR A 73 0.01 15.47 -10.96
N GLY A 74 -0.31 15.51 -12.27
CA GLY A 74 -0.72 14.34 -13.02
C GLY A 74 0.49 13.66 -13.63
N THR A 75 0.63 12.34 -13.45
CA THR A 75 1.72 11.56 -14.05
C THR A 75 1.25 10.18 -14.48
N TYR A 76 1.94 9.61 -15.46
CA TYR A 76 1.66 8.26 -15.96
C TYR A 76 2.55 7.25 -15.26
N ILE A 77 1.95 6.24 -14.64
CA ILE A 77 2.65 5.17 -13.92
C ILE A 77 2.52 3.85 -14.66
N THR A 78 3.52 2.99 -14.57
CA THR A 78 3.49 1.60 -15.03
C THR A 78 3.54 0.65 -13.82
N PRO A 79 3.34 -0.67 -14.00
CA PRO A 79 3.50 -1.65 -12.92
C PRO A 79 4.89 -1.61 -12.23
N GLU A 80 5.91 -1.16 -12.96
CA GLU A 80 7.29 -1.06 -12.50
C GLU A 80 7.59 0.26 -11.80
N THR A 81 6.78 1.30 -11.98
CA THR A 81 7.04 2.62 -11.38
C THR A 81 7.17 2.53 -9.87
N SER A 82 8.34 2.91 -9.36
CA SER A 82 8.61 2.96 -7.92
C SER A 82 8.09 4.25 -7.32
N VAL A 83 7.82 4.22 -6.01
CA VAL A 83 7.45 5.44 -5.27
C VAL A 83 8.60 6.44 -5.26
N GLY A 84 9.86 5.98 -5.19
CA GLY A 84 11.03 6.86 -5.23
C GLY A 84 11.11 7.70 -6.50
N GLU A 85 10.91 7.08 -7.67
CA GLU A 85 10.86 7.77 -8.98
C GLU A 85 9.83 8.90 -8.97
N ILE A 86 8.64 8.61 -8.44
CA ILE A 86 7.52 9.56 -8.41
C ILE A 86 7.79 10.72 -7.44
N VAL A 87 8.35 10.44 -6.28
CA VAL A 87 8.72 11.47 -5.31
C VAL A 87 9.78 12.41 -5.91
N GLU A 88 10.79 11.87 -6.59
CA GLU A 88 11.84 12.66 -7.25
C GLU A 88 11.28 13.49 -8.41
N GLU A 89 10.46 12.89 -9.28
CA GLU A 89 9.83 13.55 -10.43
C GLU A 89 8.97 14.75 -9.98
N VAL A 90 8.05 14.53 -9.04
CA VAL A 90 7.14 15.57 -8.57
C VAL A 90 7.92 16.69 -7.87
N SER A 91 8.86 16.33 -6.98
CA SER A 91 9.63 17.32 -6.23
C SER A 91 10.46 18.23 -7.14
N THR A 92 11.04 17.65 -8.20
CA THR A 92 11.85 18.39 -9.19
C THR A 92 10.96 19.26 -10.09
N ASN A 93 9.92 18.68 -10.68
CA ASN A 93 9.07 19.41 -11.65
C ASN A 93 8.21 20.50 -11.00
N LYS A 94 7.90 20.35 -9.71
CA LYS A 94 7.18 21.37 -8.94
C LYS A 94 8.09 22.33 -8.20
N SER A 95 9.42 22.21 -8.37
CA SER A 95 10.41 23.07 -7.72
C SER A 95 10.17 23.17 -6.20
N LEU A 96 9.90 22.03 -5.55
CA LEU A 96 9.63 22.02 -4.12
C LEU A 96 10.90 22.41 -3.34
N PRO A 97 10.76 23.03 -2.14
CA PRO A 97 11.92 23.30 -1.28
C PRO A 97 12.65 22.02 -0.88
N PRO A 98 13.99 22.02 -0.73
CA PRO A 98 14.75 20.87 -0.26
C PRO A 98 14.23 20.31 1.07
N ASP A 99 13.68 19.11 1.06
CA ASP A 99 13.15 18.41 2.25
C ASP A 99 13.12 16.88 2.03
N HIS A 100 12.92 16.12 3.11
CA HIS A 100 12.67 14.69 3.09
C HIS A 100 11.20 14.43 2.73
N TYR A 101 10.84 14.47 1.46
CA TYR A 101 9.46 14.19 1.02
C TYR A 101 9.15 12.68 1.06
N ALA A 102 7.91 12.34 1.39
CA ALA A 102 7.39 10.99 1.25
C ALA A 102 6.00 10.99 0.63
N LEU A 103 5.67 9.88 -0.03
CA LEU A 103 4.35 9.67 -0.63
C LEU A 103 3.44 8.96 0.38
N TYR A 104 2.31 9.58 0.67
CA TYR A 104 1.29 9.07 1.57
C TYR A 104 0.13 8.54 0.75
N LEU A 105 -0.23 7.28 0.99
CA LEU A 105 -1.47 6.69 0.52
C LEU A 105 -2.56 6.97 1.56
N VAL A 106 -3.45 7.89 1.23
CA VAL A 106 -4.48 8.41 2.13
C VAL A 106 -5.82 7.78 1.79
N ILE A 107 -6.55 7.29 2.79
CA ILE A 107 -7.87 6.66 2.62
C ILE A 107 -8.97 7.63 3.03
N GLY A 108 -10.04 7.69 2.23
CA GLY A 108 -11.22 8.51 2.47
C GLY A 108 -10.88 10.01 2.51
N GLU A 109 -11.38 10.69 3.54
CA GLU A 109 -11.24 12.14 3.73
C GLU A 109 -9.91 12.56 4.40
N GLY A 110 -9.01 11.63 4.71
CA GLY A 110 -7.73 11.96 5.35
C GLY A 110 -7.49 11.34 6.71
N ASP A 111 -8.47 10.62 7.27
CA ASP A 111 -8.40 10.15 8.66
C ASP A 111 -7.37 9.02 8.85
N SER A 112 -7.07 8.26 7.80
CA SER A 112 -6.09 7.16 7.82
C SER A 112 -5.15 7.23 6.63
N TYR A 113 -3.87 6.94 6.86
CA TYR A 113 -2.84 6.97 5.83
C TYR A 113 -1.77 5.91 6.05
N ARG A 114 -1.12 5.51 4.96
CA ARG A 114 0.12 4.72 4.97
C ARG A 114 1.21 5.51 4.28
N VAL A 115 2.38 5.60 4.91
CA VAL A 115 3.58 6.12 4.23
C VAL A 115 4.18 5.00 3.38
N LEU A 116 4.42 5.28 2.11
CA LEU A 116 5.00 4.32 1.19
C LEU A 116 6.52 4.38 1.22
N SER A 117 7.17 3.21 1.19
CA SER A 117 8.63 3.14 1.02
C SER A 117 9.00 3.58 -0.39
N SER A 118 10.17 4.20 -0.59
CA SER A 118 10.71 4.50 -1.91
C SER A 118 10.80 3.27 -2.82
N SER A 119 10.96 2.10 -2.22
CA SER A 119 11.02 0.79 -2.91
C SER A 119 9.65 0.19 -3.25
N ASP A 120 8.55 0.72 -2.71
CA ASP A 120 7.21 0.20 -3.01
C ASP A 120 6.86 0.45 -4.49
N ARG A 121 6.18 -0.52 -5.12
CA ARG A 121 5.60 -0.36 -6.47
C ARG A 121 4.29 0.40 -6.35
N LEU A 122 4.18 1.55 -7.00
CA LEU A 122 3.06 2.46 -6.77
C LEU A 122 1.71 1.84 -7.18
N LEU A 123 1.66 1.20 -8.33
CA LEU A 123 0.43 0.56 -8.81
C LEU A 123 -0.02 -0.59 -7.88
N ALA A 124 0.92 -1.35 -7.33
CA ALA A 124 0.61 -2.42 -6.37
C ALA A 124 0.06 -1.86 -5.06
N ALA A 125 0.63 -0.74 -4.56
CA ALA A 125 0.15 -0.06 -3.37
C ALA A 125 -1.28 0.50 -3.56
N LEU A 126 -1.55 1.14 -4.71
CA LEU A 126 -2.89 1.64 -5.04
C LEU A 126 -3.93 0.52 -5.16
N SER A 127 -3.53 -0.63 -5.72
CA SER A 127 -4.41 -1.79 -5.87
C SER A 127 -4.66 -2.52 -4.55
N SER A 128 -3.84 -2.28 -3.52
CA SER A 128 -4.01 -2.93 -2.21
C SER A 128 -5.12 -2.29 -1.37
N VAL A 129 -5.59 -1.11 -1.75
CA VAL A 129 -6.68 -0.36 -1.10
C VAL A 129 -7.87 -0.22 -2.05
N GLY A 130 -9.07 -0.09 -1.48
CA GLY A 130 -10.30 0.09 -2.25
C GLY A 130 -10.34 1.41 -3.03
N SER A 131 -11.48 1.68 -3.67
CA SER A 131 -11.66 2.81 -4.59
C SER A 131 -11.58 4.22 -3.95
N GLU A 132 -11.56 4.33 -2.63
CA GLU A 132 -11.55 5.60 -1.91
C GLU A 132 -10.17 5.93 -1.34
N CYS A 133 -9.16 6.03 -2.20
CA CYS A 133 -7.83 6.47 -1.79
C CYS A 133 -7.26 7.55 -2.73
N HIS A 134 -6.31 8.33 -2.22
CA HIS A 134 -5.55 9.30 -2.99
C HIS A 134 -4.10 9.36 -2.52
N LEU A 135 -3.21 9.87 -3.37
CA LEU A 135 -1.79 10.04 -3.08
C LEU A 135 -1.50 11.48 -2.68
N CYS A 136 -0.78 11.66 -1.58
CA CYS A 136 -0.34 12.96 -1.12
C CYS A 136 1.17 12.97 -0.93
N LEU A 137 1.87 13.89 -1.60
CA LEU A 137 3.29 14.15 -1.39
C LEU A 137 3.45 15.26 -0.36
N LYS A 138 4.19 15.02 0.72
CA LYS A 138 4.46 16.02 1.77
C LYS A 138 5.75 15.68 2.52
N PRO A 139 6.30 16.61 3.35
CA PRO A 139 7.41 16.30 4.23
C PRO A 139 7.15 15.06 5.08
N ASN A 140 8.20 14.26 5.30
CA ASN A 140 8.12 12.97 5.98
C ASN A 140 8.13 13.12 7.50
N ALA A 141 7.21 13.94 8.03
CA ALA A 141 7.03 14.15 9.46
C ALA A 141 6.70 12.82 10.20
N PHE A 142 6.08 11.86 9.50
CA PHE A 142 5.83 10.53 10.05
C PHE A 142 7.14 9.81 10.40
N TYR A 143 8.11 9.75 9.46
CA TYR A 143 9.40 9.14 9.74
C TYR A 143 10.12 9.84 10.90
N GLU A 144 10.14 11.17 10.92
CA GLU A 144 10.75 11.93 12.02
C GLU A 144 10.12 11.61 13.38
N SER A 145 8.82 11.32 13.43
CA SER A 145 8.14 10.92 14.67
C SER A 145 8.52 9.51 15.19
N ILE A 146 8.88 8.59 14.29
CA ILE A 146 9.22 7.20 14.66
C ILE A 146 10.74 6.94 14.69
N LYS A 147 11.53 7.83 14.11
CA LYS A 147 12.99 7.78 14.02
C LYS A 147 13.70 7.51 15.36
N PRO A 148 13.29 8.10 16.51
CA PRO A 148 13.92 7.80 17.80
C PRO A 148 13.87 6.32 18.19
N PHE A 149 12.94 5.55 17.62
CA PHE A 149 12.72 4.14 17.95
C PHE A 149 13.28 3.18 16.89
N MET A 150 13.69 3.66 15.72
CA MET A 150 14.23 2.83 14.62
C MET A 150 15.55 2.13 14.98
N HIS A 151 16.34 2.72 15.87
CA HIS A 151 17.63 2.18 16.31
C HIS A 151 17.55 1.35 17.60
N GLN A 152 16.35 1.12 18.15
CA GLN A 152 16.21 0.24 19.31
C GLN A 152 16.43 -1.22 18.89
N ASP A 153 17.30 -1.90 19.61
CA ASP A 153 17.61 -3.31 19.42
C ASP A 153 16.89 -4.18 20.44
N GLY A 154 16.58 -5.41 20.03
CA GLY A 154 15.71 -6.30 20.78
C GLY A 154 14.23 -6.08 20.47
N TRP A 155 13.39 -6.87 21.13
CA TRP A 155 11.94 -6.73 21.04
C TRP A 155 11.41 -6.32 22.42
N GLU A 156 10.49 -5.36 22.42
CA GLU A 156 9.76 -4.92 23.60
C GLU A 156 8.27 -5.15 23.34
N SER A 157 7.56 -5.70 24.32
CA SER A 157 6.11 -5.83 24.25
C SER A 157 5.43 -4.56 24.76
N VAL A 158 4.46 -4.05 23.99
CA VAL A 158 3.59 -2.95 24.38
C VAL A 158 2.17 -3.44 24.64
N GLN A 159 1.44 -2.76 25.52
CA GLN A 159 0.04 -3.09 25.78
C GLN A 159 -0.85 -2.44 24.72
N VAL A 160 -1.64 -3.27 24.03
CA VAL A 160 -2.44 -2.84 22.89
C VAL A 160 -3.87 -3.33 23.05
N HIS A 161 -4.84 -2.45 22.83
CA HIS A 161 -6.24 -2.83 22.66
C HIS A 161 -6.45 -3.28 21.22
N VAL A 162 -6.83 -4.54 21.03
CA VAL A 162 -7.13 -5.14 19.73
C VAL A 162 -8.64 -5.29 19.59
N ARG A 163 -9.20 -4.86 18.46
CA ARG A 163 -10.64 -5.03 18.18
C ARG A 163 -10.93 -6.44 17.69
N GLU A 164 -11.73 -7.19 18.44
CA GLU A 164 -12.21 -8.52 18.10
C GLU A 164 -13.73 -8.57 18.10
N LYS A 165 -14.37 -8.92 16.98
CA LYS A 165 -15.84 -9.10 16.88
C LYS A 165 -16.63 -7.96 17.55
N LYS A 166 -16.22 -6.71 17.31
CA LYS A 166 -16.77 -5.46 17.89
C LYS A 166 -16.53 -5.22 19.39
N LYS A 167 -15.53 -5.85 20.00
CA LYS A 167 -15.09 -5.54 21.37
C LYS A 167 -13.59 -5.27 21.39
N TRP A 168 -13.18 -4.31 22.20
CA TRP A 168 -11.77 -4.05 22.48
C TRP A 168 -11.27 -4.98 23.58
N LYS A 169 -10.14 -5.64 23.35
CA LYS A 169 -9.47 -6.48 24.33
C LYS A 169 -8.00 -6.12 24.40
N ARG A 170 -7.45 -6.11 25.61
CA ARG A 170 -6.08 -5.71 25.85
C ARG A 170 -5.14 -6.92 25.77
N TYR A 171 -4.07 -6.78 25.01
CA TYR A 171 -3.04 -7.80 24.82
C TYR A 171 -1.65 -7.16 24.83
N PRO A 172 -0.63 -7.86 25.34
CA PRO A 172 0.75 -7.56 25.00
C PRO A 172 0.98 -7.89 23.52
N CYS A 173 1.54 -6.95 22.78
CA CYS A 173 1.93 -7.13 21.38
C CYS A 173 3.39 -6.71 21.19
N ALA A 174 4.09 -7.37 20.29
CA ALA A 174 5.47 -7.03 19.93
C ALA A 174 5.74 -7.34 18.46
N VAL A 175 6.87 -6.84 17.96
CA VAL A 175 7.46 -7.32 16.71
C VAL A 175 8.68 -8.18 17.07
N ARG A 176 8.62 -9.46 16.72
CA ARG A 176 9.69 -10.43 16.99
C ARG A 176 10.26 -10.93 15.66
N GLY A 177 11.48 -10.49 15.33
CA GLY A 177 12.07 -10.76 14.02
C GLY A 177 11.23 -10.13 12.89
N LYS A 178 10.75 -10.95 11.95
CA LYS A 178 9.89 -10.51 10.83
C LYS A 178 8.39 -10.77 11.07
N SER A 179 7.97 -10.87 12.32
CA SER A 179 6.58 -11.20 12.69
C SER A 179 6.02 -10.22 13.71
N PHE A 180 4.78 -9.78 13.49
CA PHE A 180 3.95 -9.18 14.51
C PHE A 180 3.33 -10.30 15.35
N VAL A 181 3.43 -10.19 16.67
CA VAL A 181 2.94 -11.19 17.62
C VAL A 181 2.03 -10.57 18.66
N GLN A 182 0.94 -11.27 18.97
CA GLN A 182 0.03 -10.95 20.07
C GLN A 182 0.11 -12.09 21.10
N PHE A 183 0.25 -11.75 22.37
CA PHE A 183 0.36 -12.70 23.47
C PHE A 183 -0.93 -12.77 24.29
N LYS A 184 -1.23 -13.93 24.87
CA LYS A 184 -2.37 -14.11 25.79
C LYS A 184 -2.13 -13.52 27.18
N ASP A 185 -0.86 -13.50 27.59
CA ASP A 185 -0.43 -13.18 28.95
C ASP A 185 0.69 -12.14 28.96
N ASN A 186 0.76 -11.35 30.03
CA ASN A 186 1.78 -10.31 30.24
C ASN A 186 3.21 -10.85 30.34
N LYS A 187 3.40 -12.17 30.53
CA LYS A 187 4.74 -12.78 30.52
C LYS A 187 5.25 -13.03 29.09
N CYS A 188 4.42 -12.76 28.07
CA CYS A 188 4.73 -12.96 26.66
C CYS A 188 5.16 -14.40 26.34
N THR A 189 4.55 -15.38 27.02
CA THR A 189 4.90 -16.80 26.86
C THR A 189 4.00 -17.52 25.86
N ASN A 190 2.72 -17.15 25.77
CA ASN A 190 1.75 -17.80 24.88
C ASN A 190 1.33 -16.87 23.75
N GLU A 191 1.85 -17.12 22.54
CA GLU A 191 1.46 -16.42 21.31
C GLU A 191 0.05 -16.89 20.85
N VAL A 192 -0.85 -15.95 20.61
CA VAL A 192 -2.22 -16.21 20.10
C VAL A 192 -2.42 -15.76 18.67
N VAL A 193 -1.62 -14.80 18.21
CA VAL A 193 -1.59 -14.34 16.82
C VAL A 193 -0.15 -14.14 16.40
N ARG A 194 0.18 -14.61 15.19
CA ARG A 194 1.46 -14.35 14.53
C ARG A 194 1.20 -13.99 13.07
N LEU A 195 1.61 -12.80 12.67
CA LEU A 195 1.43 -12.28 11.30
C LEU A 195 2.78 -11.93 10.70
N ALA A 196 3.05 -12.38 9.48
CA ALA A 196 4.28 -12.06 8.77
C ALA A 196 4.29 -10.58 8.36
N VAL A 197 5.28 -9.81 8.84
CA VAL A 197 5.35 -8.35 8.60
C VAL A 197 5.48 -8.02 7.11
N SER A 198 6.12 -8.88 6.33
CA SER A 198 6.21 -8.74 4.86
C SER A 198 4.86 -8.72 4.16
N GLU A 199 3.82 -9.26 4.80
CA GLU A 199 2.45 -9.34 4.26
C GLU A 199 1.51 -8.34 4.94
N LEU A 200 2.03 -7.43 5.78
CA LEU A 200 1.23 -6.44 6.49
C LEU A 200 1.44 -5.04 5.93
N ASP A 201 0.35 -4.38 5.57
CA ASP A 201 0.33 -2.95 5.38
C ASP A 201 -0.04 -2.27 6.70
N VAL A 202 0.73 -1.24 7.07
CA VAL A 202 0.55 -0.49 8.32
C VAL A 202 -0.07 0.85 7.97
N PHE A 203 -1.23 1.13 8.53
CA PHE A 203 -1.93 2.39 8.36
C PHE A 203 -2.01 3.11 9.70
N ALA A 204 -1.52 4.34 9.73
CA ALA A 204 -1.64 5.25 10.86
C ALA A 204 -2.91 6.10 10.72
N GLY A 205 -3.49 6.46 11.86
CA GLY A 205 -4.76 7.19 11.86
C GLY A 205 -5.97 6.28 11.74
N MET A 206 -7.14 6.89 11.83
CA MET A 206 -8.40 6.24 12.13
C MET A 206 -9.26 6.10 10.90
N GLU A 207 -10.00 5.01 10.79
CA GLU A 207 -11.06 4.94 9.79
C GLU A 207 -12.33 5.64 10.32
N LYS A 208 -12.95 6.50 9.52
CA LYS A 208 -14.15 7.30 9.89
C LYS A 208 -15.29 6.45 10.48
N ALA A 209 -15.45 5.22 9.97
CA ALA A 209 -16.43 4.26 10.46
C ALA A 209 -16.16 3.78 11.90
N VAL A 210 -14.90 3.72 12.31
CA VAL A 210 -14.52 3.34 13.69
C VAL A 210 -14.71 4.52 14.64
N ARG A 211 -14.43 5.75 14.18
CA ARG A 211 -14.58 6.98 14.97
C ARG A 211 -16.00 7.20 15.48
N THR A 212 -16.99 6.82 14.68
CA THR A 212 -18.41 7.11 14.88
C THR A 212 -19.18 5.96 15.53
N ASP A 213 -18.52 4.85 15.89
CA ASP A 213 -19.14 3.70 16.53
C ASP A 213 -19.39 3.96 18.03
N HIS A 214 -20.52 4.60 18.33
CA HIS A 214 -20.95 4.88 19.72
C HIS A 214 -21.18 3.61 20.56
N LYS A 215 -21.38 2.43 19.94
CA LYS A 215 -21.63 1.17 20.67
C LYS A 215 -20.34 0.49 21.12
N ASN A 216 -19.23 0.78 20.46
CA ASN A 216 -17.92 0.25 20.80
C ASN A 216 -16.87 1.38 20.67
N PRO A 217 -16.93 2.38 21.57
CA PRO A 217 -16.04 3.53 21.51
C PRO A 217 -14.59 3.08 21.60
N MET A 218 -13.71 3.81 20.92
CA MET A 218 -12.28 3.52 20.97
C MET A 218 -11.72 3.75 22.37
N PRO A 219 -10.83 2.88 22.86
CA PRO A 219 -10.22 3.07 24.18
C PRO A 219 -9.36 4.33 24.26
N THR A 220 -8.62 4.65 23.19
CA THR A 220 -7.69 5.79 23.14
C THR A 220 -7.62 6.40 21.74
N ARG A 221 -6.98 7.59 21.65
CA ARG A 221 -6.72 8.28 20.38
C ARG A 221 -5.53 7.73 19.58
N ASN A 222 -4.70 6.88 20.19
CA ASN A 222 -3.45 6.40 19.59
C ASN A 222 -3.73 5.15 18.75
N PHE A 223 -4.35 5.36 17.59
CA PHE A 223 -4.92 4.31 16.75
C PHE A 223 -4.08 4.04 15.51
N PHE A 224 -3.98 2.76 15.13
CA PHE A 224 -3.46 2.31 13.85
C PHE A 224 -4.10 0.98 13.48
N TRP A 225 -3.91 0.54 12.24
CA TRP A 225 -4.44 -0.74 11.79
C TRP A 225 -3.51 -1.44 10.82
N LEU A 226 -3.65 -2.77 10.81
CA LEU A 226 -2.84 -3.68 10.01
C LEU A 226 -3.76 -4.37 9.01
N LYS A 227 -3.38 -4.34 7.73
CA LYS A 227 -4.08 -5.05 6.66
C LYS A 227 -3.18 -6.13 6.09
N GLN A 228 -3.64 -7.37 6.05
CA GLN A 228 -2.91 -8.40 5.31
C GLN A 228 -3.09 -8.23 3.81
N THR A 229 -1.99 -8.15 3.07
CA THR A 229 -1.98 -8.00 1.60
C THR A 229 -2.21 -9.32 0.87
N ARG A 230 -1.98 -10.45 1.54
CA ARG A 230 -2.22 -11.80 1.03
C ARG A 230 -3.16 -12.55 1.99
N GLY A 231 -4.43 -12.64 1.63
CA GLY A 231 -5.46 -13.36 2.37
C GLY A 231 -6.37 -14.12 1.39
N MET A 232 -6.60 -15.40 1.67
CA MET A 232 -7.27 -16.36 0.79
C MET A 232 -8.66 -15.88 0.35
N ARG A 233 -9.05 -16.22 -0.89
CA ARG A 233 -10.41 -16.02 -1.40
C ARG A 233 -11.42 -16.62 -0.40
N GLY A 234 -12.08 -15.79 0.40
CA GLY A 234 -13.04 -16.27 1.39
C GLY A 234 -13.22 -15.39 2.63
N HIS A 235 -13.83 -14.22 2.46
CA HIS A 235 -14.84 -13.65 3.37
C HIS A 235 -14.55 -13.32 4.85
N GLU A 236 -13.31 -13.29 5.35
CA GLU A 236 -13.01 -12.70 6.65
C GLU A 236 -12.22 -11.39 6.53
N ASP A 237 -12.62 -10.38 7.30
CA ASP A 237 -11.99 -9.06 7.35
C ASP A 237 -10.53 -9.21 7.83
N HIS A 238 -9.58 -9.10 6.90
CA HIS A 238 -8.14 -9.25 7.11
C HIS A 238 -7.50 -8.04 7.79
N THR A 239 -8.32 -7.24 8.46
CA THR A 239 -7.96 -5.98 9.09
C THR A 239 -7.91 -6.17 10.60
N LYS A 240 -6.80 -5.77 11.22
CA LYS A 240 -6.66 -5.67 12.67
C LYS A 240 -6.66 -4.20 13.05
N TYR A 241 -7.60 -3.78 13.87
CA TYR A 241 -7.64 -2.44 14.44
C TYR A 241 -7.02 -2.45 15.84
N LEU A 242 -6.12 -1.51 16.10
CA LEU A 242 -5.29 -1.48 17.31
C LEU A 242 -5.26 -0.07 17.91
N CYS A 243 -5.32 0.01 19.24
CA CYS A 243 -5.09 1.25 20.00
C CYS A 243 -4.01 1.01 21.07
N THR A 244 -3.07 1.93 21.23
CA THR A 244 -2.11 1.92 22.34
C THR A 244 -2.52 2.90 23.43
N ASP A 245 -2.07 2.68 24.67
CA ASP A 245 -2.35 3.59 25.77
C ASP A 245 -1.62 4.94 25.61
N SER A 246 -0.39 4.92 25.08
CA SER A 246 0.43 6.10 24.86
C SER A 246 0.81 6.28 23.39
N GLU A 247 1.09 7.53 23.00
CA GLU A 247 1.64 7.86 21.68
C GLU A 247 3.05 7.28 21.49
N GLN A 248 3.83 7.21 22.57
CA GLN A 248 5.15 6.61 22.54
C GLN A 248 5.09 5.11 22.20
N ASP A 249 4.15 4.36 22.80
CA ASP A 249 3.96 2.93 22.49
C ASP A 249 3.50 2.72 21.04
N LEU A 250 2.68 3.63 20.52
CA LEU A 250 2.26 3.63 19.11
C LEU A 250 3.49 3.77 18.21
N GLN A 251 4.30 4.80 18.46
CA GLN A 251 5.49 5.10 17.66
C GLN A 251 6.52 3.97 17.74
N LYS A 252 6.76 3.40 18.93
CA LYS A 252 7.63 2.22 19.14
C LYS A 252 7.18 1.04 18.28
N LEU A 253 5.89 0.69 18.36
CA LEU A 253 5.37 -0.49 17.66
C LEU A 253 5.37 -0.30 16.14
N ILE A 254 4.98 0.89 15.66
CA ILE A 254 5.06 1.26 14.24
C ILE A 254 6.51 1.25 13.75
N ALA A 255 7.46 1.83 14.50
CA ALA A 255 8.88 1.81 14.15
C ALA A 255 9.40 0.37 14.02
N ALA A 256 9.05 -0.50 14.96
CA ALA A 256 9.45 -1.90 14.92
C ALA A 256 8.86 -2.64 13.70
N LEU A 257 7.61 -2.36 13.34
CA LEU A 257 6.98 -2.90 12.12
C LEU A 257 7.67 -2.40 10.84
N VAL A 258 7.96 -1.10 10.77
CA VAL A 258 8.65 -0.47 9.63
C VAL A 258 10.06 -1.06 9.49
N LYS A 259 10.83 -1.13 10.58
CA LYS A 259 12.17 -1.73 10.62
C LYS A 259 12.13 -3.19 10.18
N ALA A 260 11.17 -3.98 10.66
CA ALA A 260 11.04 -5.38 10.29
C ALA A 260 10.60 -5.59 8.82
N LYS A 261 9.83 -4.66 8.25
CA LYS A 261 9.34 -4.73 6.86
C LYS A 261 10.40 -4.28 5.85
N TYR A 262 11.03 -3.14 6.11
CA TYR A 262 11.87 -2.43 5.12
C TYR A 262 13.36 -2.39 5.49
N GLY A 263 13.74 -2.84 6.68
CA GLY A 263 15.12 -2.76 7.18
C GLY A 263 15.39 -1.48 7.99
N PRO A 264 16.65 -1.24 8.40
CA PRO A 264 17.02 -0.14 9.31
C PRO A 264 16.77 1.25 8.72
N GLU A 265 16.97 1.43 7.41
CA GLU A 265 16.67 2.68 6.70
C GLU A 265 15.16 2.94 6.65
N GLY A 266 14.33 1.90 6.73
CA GLY A 266 12.88 1.99 6.90
C GLY A 266 12.17 2.80 5.82
N LEU A 267 11.68 3.98 6.22
CA LEU A 267 10.97 4.96 5.40
C LEU A 267 11.78 6.23 5.20
N GLN A 268 13.08 6.21 5.49
CA GLN A 268 13.95 7.36 5.27
C GLN A 268 13.99 7.69 3.78
N THR A 269 13.77 8.96 3.47
CA THR A 269 13.82 9.48 2.10
C THR A 269 15.02 10.41 1.94
N PRO A 270 15.64 10.48 0.76
CA PRO A 270 16.71 11.43 0.52
C PRO A 270 16.16 12.86 0.59
N LEU A 271 17.06 13.82 0.86
CA LEU A 271 16.73 15.24 0.76
C LEU A 271 16.51 15.60 -0.71
N LEU A 272 15.33 16.13 -1.06
CA LEU A 272 14.92 16.43 -2.44
C LEU A 272 14.27 17.81 -2.55
N PRO A 273 14.39 18.51 -3.70
CA PRO A 273 15.17 18.13 -4.88
C PRO A 273 16.68 18.32 -4.65
N THR A 274 17.48 17.37 -5.14
CA THR A 274 18.96 17.45 -5.12
C THR A 274 19.53 18.21 -6.32
N ARG A 275 18.74 18.39 -7.39
CA ARG A 275 19.10 19.16 -8.58
C ARG A 275 18.30 20.45 -8.64
N PRO A 276 18.93 21.58 -9.01
CA PRO A 276 18.18 22.78 -9.35
C PRO A 276 17.21 22.45 -10.50
N PRO A 277 16.01 23.06 -10.53
CA PRO A 277 15.07 22.84 -11.62
C PRO A 277 15.79 23.10 -12.96
N PRO A 278 15.49 22.32 -14.02
CA PRO A 278 16.07 22.58 -15.33
C PRO A 278 15.80 24.04 -15.67
N PRO A 279 16.79 24.79 -16.19
CA PRO A 279 16.58 26.19 -16.55
C PRO A 279 15.36 26.23 -17.44
N GLU A 280 14.33 26.97 -17.03
CA GLU A 280 13.17 27.21 -17.88
C GLU A 280 13.74 27.60 -19.23
N LEU A 281 13.51 26.77 -20.25
CA LEU A 281 13.59 27.25 -21.61
C LEU A 281 12.57 28.36 -21.62
N ALA A 282 13.05 29.59 -21.47
CA ALA A 282 12.26 30.78 -21.60
C ALA A 282 11.63 30.68 -22.97
N VAL A 283 10.44 30.10 -23.03
CA VAL A 283 9.53 30.26 -24.14
C VAL A 283 9.30 31.74 -24.09
N ARG A 284 10.11 32.46 -24.87
CA ARG A 284 9.90 33.85 -25.22
C ARG A 284 8.49 33.85 -25.76
N ARG A 285 7.51 34.09 -24.89
CA ARG A 285 6.23 34.64 -25.28
C ARG A 285 6.64 35.98 -25.86
N THR A 286 6.92 35.98 -27.15
CA THR A 286 6.90 37.17 -27.97
C THR A 286 5.48 37.69 -27.81
N THR A 287 5.29 38.52 -26.80
CA THR A 287 4.11 39.36 -26.68
C THR A 287 4.28 40.34 -27.82
N ILE A 288 3.74 39.97 -28.98
CA ILE A 288 3.51 40.92 -30.06
C ILE A 288 2.45 41.86 -29.51
N SER A 289 2.89 42.92 -28.84
CA SER A 289 2.03 44.05 -28.52
C SER A 289 1.71 44.73 -29.85
N VAL A 290 0.57 44.38 -30.44
CA VAL A 290 0.01 45.15 -31.54
C VAL A 290 -0.45 46.49 -30.95
N SER A 291 0.43 47.48 -31.00
CA SER A 291 0.09 48.86 -30.66
C SER A 291 -0.75 49.45 -31.80
N PRO A 292 -1.87 50.14 -31.50
CA PRO A 292 -2.73 50.71 -32.52
C PRO A 292 -2.03 51.90 -33.20
N ASN A 293 -1.90 51.79 -34.52
CA ASN A 293 -1.61 52.81 -35.53
C ASN A 293 -1.35 54.25 -35.02
N THR A 294 -0.11 54.70 -35.19
CA THR A 294 0.19 56.11 -35.47
C THR A 294 1.39 56.22 -36.42
N PRO A 295 1.37 57.09 -37.44
CA PRO A 295 2.35 57.06 -38.52
C PRO A 295 3.55 57.97 -38.26
N LYS A 296 4.71 57.49 -38.75
CA LYS A 296 5.97 58.20 -39.11
C LYS A 296 6.85 58.75 -37.98
N ARG A 297 8.07 58.20 -37.84
CA ARG A 297 9.35 58.84 -38.23
C ARG A 297 10.53 57.88 -38.04
N HIS A 298 11.46 57.86 -39.00
CA HIS A 298 12.73 57.12 -38.92
C HIS A 298 13.56 57.56 -37.70
N GLN A 299 13.92 56.62 -36.83
CA GLN A 299 15.16 56.67 -36.04
C GLN A 299 15.73 55.27 -35.88
N PHE A 300 17.03 55.15 -36.13
CA PHE A 300 17.83 53.96 -35.86
C PHE A 300 17.90 53.76 -34.34
N ALA A 301 17.44 52.60 -33.85
CA ALA A 301 17.61 52.20 -32.46
C ALA A 301 18.76 51.19 -32.36
N THR A 302 19.87 51.64 -31.78
CA THR A 302 20.97 50.81 -31.29
C THR A 302 20.48 50.02 -30.07
N ALA A 303 20.55 48.70 -30.14
CA ALA A 303 20.28 47.84 -28.99
C ALA A 303 21.50 47.86 -28.04
N SER A 304 21.34 48.40 -26.83
CA SER A 304 22.30 48.21 -25.75
C SER A 304 21.84 47.02 -24.89
N VAL A 305 22.73 46.04 -24.75
CA VAL A 305 22.56 44.89 -23.86
C VAL A 305 23.07 45.30 -22.50
N GLN A 306 22.20 45.32 -21.48
CA GLN A 306 22.62 45.43 -20.09
C GLN A 306 22.60 44.04 -19.44
N TYR A 307 23.77 43.61 -18.99
CA TYR A 307 23.92 42.45 -18.11
C TYR A 307 23.67 42.89 -16.66
N THR A 308 22.65 42.32 -16.02
CA THR A 308 22.54 42.34 -14.56
C THR A 308 23.16 41.04 -14.03
N LYS A 309 24.23 41.17 -13.24
CA LYS A 309 24.81 40.09 -12.44
C LYS A 309 24.04 40.00 -11.12
N TRP A 310 23.51 38.82 -10.82
CA TRP A 310 23.36 38.28 -9.46
C TRP A 310 23.67 36.79 -9.54
#